data_AF-A0A1G8RTJ8-F1
#
_entry.id   AF-A0A1G8RTJ8-F1
#
_cell.length_a   1.000
_cell.length_b   1.000
_cell.length_c   1.000
_cell.angle_alpha   90.00
_cell.angle_beta   90.00
_cell.angle_gamma   90.00
#
_symmetry.space_group_name_H-M   'P 1'
#
loop_
_entity.id
_entity.type
_entity.pdbx_description
1 polymer ?
#
loop_
_entity_poly.entity_id
_entity_poly.type
_entity_poly.pdbx_seq_one_letter_code
_entity_poly.pdbx_strand_id
1 'polypeptide(L)'
;MCGHRQSAAHVRTHILPVLRAGGMVHAMLHKVFPLVTALFLAPSAFANTGPAPLTPAPAPVSGGIMAPGPKAPEAQADSLLAVSASPRPVARRVIPEARWGTGAGRTDWSLSVLSALRGPARALPATVPADIAQWCPAYPSASRDQREAFWLGLVSALAKHESTWRPTAVGGGGQWVGLLQILPATARGYGCEARSAEALKNPRLNLACGMRIMARTVKRDGVISHNMRGVAADWGPFHSRSKREDMMAWTRSQDYCSGLARSLRPVARPEALTIMAGGPSTRPLARPKQLDAPYAREIIATKGRVPAQEDRRTSWFDPRLD
;
A
#
# COMPACT_ATOMS: atom_id res chain seq x y z
N MET A 1 -39.74 -56.98 50.54
CA MET A 1 -39.89 -56.64 51.97
C MET A 1 -38.51 -56.32 52.53
N CYS A 2 -38.40 -55.17 53.20
CA CYS A 2 -37.39 -54.64 54.15
C CYS A 2 -35.98 -55.28 54.21
N GLY A 3 -34.87 -54.55 54.32
CA GLY A 3 -34.67 -53.14 54.66
C GLY A 3 -33.18 -52.81 54.84
N HIS A 4 -32.91 -51.51 54.87
CA HIS A 4 -31.74 -50.74 55.33
C HIS A 4 -30.36 -51.40 55.54
N ARG A 5 -29.33 -50.83 54.89
CA ARG A 5 -28.11 -50.34 55.57
C ARG A 5 -27.63 -49.02 54.95
N GLN A 6 -27.48 -48.03 55.81
CA GLN A 6 -26.82 -46.75 55.55
C GLN A 6 -25.30 -46.95 55.55
N SER A 7 -24.56 -46.22 54.72
CA SER A 7 -23.20 -45.81 55.07
C SER A 7 -22.85 -44.51 54.34
N ALA A 8 -22.73 -43.46 55.13
CA ALA A 8 -22.31 -42.13 54.72
C ALA A 8 -20.78 -42.08 54.63
N ALA A 9 -20.23 -41.69 53.48
CA ALA A 9 -18.82 -41.32 53.35
C ALA A 9 -18.70 -39.80 53.30
N HIS A 10 -18.29 -39.22 54.43
CA HIS A 10 -17.83 -37.85 54.55
C HIS A 10 -16.52 -37.67 53.76
N VAL A 11 -16.52 -36.85 52.72
CA VAL A 11 -15.30 -36.29 52.16
C VAL A 11 -15.05 -34.95 52.85
N ARG A 12 -14.07 -34.95 53.76
CA ARG A 12 -13.58 -33.76 54.46
C ARG A 12 -12.87 -32.82 53.48
N THR A 13 -13.44 -31.64 53.35
CA THR A 13 -12.81 -30.41 52.89
C THR A 13 -11.63 -30.04 53.82
N HIS A 14 -10.41 -30.04 53.29
CA HIS A 14 -9.27 -29.38 53.93
C HIS A 14 -9.03 -28.03 53.25
N ILE A 15 -9.59 -27.00 53.89
CA ILE A 15 -9.28 -25.59 53.67
C ILE A 15 -7.99 -25.29 54.43
N LEU A 16 -6.91 -24.97 53.72
CA LEU A 16 -5.71 -24.38 54.30
C LEU A 16 -5.76 -22.85 54.14
N PRO A 17 -5.61 -22.06 55.21
CA PRO A 17 -5.52 -20.62 55.13
C PRO A 17 -4.06 -20.19 54.93
N VAL A 18 -3.80 -19.37 53.90
CA VAL A 18 -2.55 -18.61 53.80
C VAL A 18 -2.84 -17.16 54.19
N LEU A 19 -2.39 -16.80 55.40
CA LEU A 19 -2.38 -15.42 55.90
C LEU A 19 -1.24 -14.61 55.25
N ARG A 20 -1.66 -13.55 54.56
CA ARG A 20 -1.32 -12.13 54.80
C ARG A 20 0.15 -11.72 55.04
N ALA A 21 0.71 -11.03 54.06
CA ALA A 21 1.54 -9.82 54.21
C ALA A 21 1.14 -8.90 53.04
N GLY A 22 0.65 -7.67 53.20
CA GLY A 22 1.25 -6.58 53.98
C GLY A 22 1.96 -5.66 52.97
N GLY A 23 1.26 -4.62 52.46
CA GLY A 23 1.83 -3.69 51.48
C GLY A 23 0.82 -2.73 50.87
N MET A 24 0.30 -1.81 51.67
CA MET A 24 -0.35 -0.58 51.19
C MET A 24 0.73 0.34 50.60
N VAL A 25 0.58 0.71 49.32
CA VAL A 25 1.14 1.97 48.81
C VAL A 25 0.10 2.62 47.90
N HIS A 26 -0.66 3.53 48.49
CA HIS A 26 -1.35 4.60 47.77
C HIS A 26 -0.27 5.51 47.16
N ALA A 27 -0.31 5.71 45.85
CA ALA A 27 0.37 6.84 45.22
C ALA A 27 -0.50 7.37 44.07
N MET A 28 -1.35 8.34 44.44
CA MET A 28 -1.87 9.35 43.53
C MET A 28 -0.70 9.98 42.77
N LEU A 29 -0.68 9.90 41.44
CA LEU A 29 0.06 10.85 40.62
C LEU A 29 -0.91 11.78 39.93
N HIS A 30 -1.09 12.94 40.55
CA HIS A 30 -1.64 14.14 39.95
C HIS A 30 -0.79 14.53 38.74
N LYS A 31 -1.38 14.47 37.54
CA LYS A 31 -0.82 15.13 36.37
C LYS A 31 -1.06 16.63 36.50
N VAL A 32 -0.06 17.33 37.03
CA VAL A 32 0.05 18.79 36.99
C VAL A 32 0.19 19.20 35.52
N PHE A 33 -0.80 19.95 35.04
CA PHE A 33 -0.73 20.68 33.77
C PHE A 33 0.15 21.93 33.99
N PRO A 34 1.28 22.11 33.29
CA PRO A 34 1.88 23.43 33.21
C PRO A 34 1.06 24.28 32.24
N LEU A 35 0.44 25.31 32.79
CA LEU A 35 -0.16 26.43 32.08
C LEU A 35 0.98 27.17 31.35
N VAL A 36 1.22 26.87 30.07
CA VAL A 36 2.14 27.65 29.24
C VAL A 36 1.38 28.87 28.75
N THR A 37 1.61 29.99 29.43
CA THR A 37 1.15 31.32 29.01
C THR A 37 1.80 31.68 27.68
N ALA A 38 1.02 31.65 26.60
CA ALA A 38 1.45 32.11 25.29
C ALA A 38 1.54 33.65 25.31
N LEU A 39 2.76 34.17 25.47
CA LEU A 39 3.07 35.57 25.23
C LEU A 39 3.03 35.82 23.72
N PHE A 40 1.95 36.43 23.24
CA PHE A 40 1.84 36.93 21.87
C PHE A 40 2.79 38.12 21.69
N LEU A 41 3.99 37.86 21.18
CA LEU A 41 4.85 38.91 20.64
C LEU A 41 4.41 39.17 19.18
N ALA A 42 3.73 40.29 18.97
CA ALA A 42 3.40 40.78 17.65
C ALA A 42 4.67 41.12 16.87
N PRO A 43 4.86 40.65 15.63
CA PRO A 43 5.92 41.16 14.77
C PRO A 43 5.52 42.55 14.26
N SER A 44 6.27 43.57 14.69
CA SER A 44 6.25 44.90 14.10
C SER A 44 6.66 44.81 12.64
N ALA A 45 5.75 45.16 11.74
CA ALA A 45 6.03 45.33 10.32
C ALA A 45 6.91 46.58 10.15
N PHE A 46 8.21 46.37 9.93
CA PHE A 46 9.06 47.42 9.37
C PHE A 46 8.69 47.58 7.90
N ALA A 47 7.98 48.67 7.59
CA ALA A 47 7.78 49.13 6.24
C ALA A 47 9.14 49.54 5.66
N ASN A 48 9.65 48.73 4.73
CA ASN A 48 10.85 49.05 3.97
C ASN A 48 10.46 50.00 2.83
N THR A 49 10.65 51.29 3.02
CA THR A 49 10.53 52.31 1.97
C THR A 49 11.79 52.31 1.10
N GLY A 50 11.86 51.38 0.15
CA GLY A 50 12.82 51.46 -0.94
C GLY A 50 12.34 52.46 -2.02
N PRO A 51 13.25 53.17 -2.71
CA PRO A 51 12.88 54.10 -3.77
C PRO A 51 12.26 53.37 -4.97
N ALA A 52 11.22 53.97 -5.55
CA ALA A 52 10.48 53.45 -6.69
C ALA A 52 11.40 53.25 -7.92
N PRO A 53 11.21 52.16 -8.70
CA PRO A 53 11.91 52.01 -9.97
C PRO A 53 11.33 52.99 -11.00
N LEU A 54 12.22 53.78 -11.59
CA LEU A 54 11.92 54.66 -12.73
C LEU A 54 11.46 53.82 -13.92
N THR A 55 10.26 54.11 -14.42
CA THR A 55 9.73 53.58 -15.68
C THR A 55 10.45 54.26 -16.85
N PRO A 56 11.09 53.52 -17.78
CA PRO A 56 11.55 54.11 -19.03
C PRO A 56 10.35 54.35 -19.97
N ALA A 57 10.31 55.53 -20.58
CA ALA A 57 9.34 55.91 -21.61
C ALA A 57 9.48 55.05 -22.88
N PRO A 58 8.40 54.77 -23.61
CA PRO A 58 8.47 54.04 -24.88
C PRO A 58 9.05 54.94 -26.00
N ALA A 59 10.06 54.42 -26.69
CA ALA A 59 10.60 55.02 -27.91
C ALA A 59 9.62 54.85 -29.11
N PRO A 60 9.62 55.76 -30.10
CA PRO A 60 8.79 55.64 -31.29
C PRO A 60 9.28 54.50 -32.18
N VAL A 61 8.38 53.55 -32.49
CA VAL A 61 8.62 52.45 -33.42
C VAL A 61 8.51 52.99 -34.86
N SER A 62 9.62 53.01 -35.59
CA SER A 62 9.63 53.26 -37.04
C SER A 62 8.82 52.19 -37.77
N GLY A 63 7.94 52.64 -38.68
CA GLY A 63 7.11 51.80 -39.53
C GLY A 63 7.94 50.93 -40.46
N GLY A 64 7.99 49.63 -40.16
CA GLY A 64 8.45 48.58 -41.06
C GLY A 64 7.28 48.03 -41.87
N ILE A 65 7.47 47.93 -43.18
CA ILE A 65 6.54 47.34 -44.15
C ILE A 65 6.25 45.88 -43.74
N MET A 66 4.99 45.58 -43.41
CA MET A 66 4.54 44.20 -43.16
C MET A 66 4.59 43.40 -44.45
N ALA A 67 5.54 42.47 -44.56
CA ALA A 67 5.43 41.34 -45.48
C ALA A 67 4.19 40.50 -45.09
N PRO A 68 3.45 39.92 -46.05
CA PRO A 68 2.33 39.05 -45.71
C PRO A 68 2.85 37.86 -44.91
N GLY A 69 2.40 37.75 -43.66
CA GLY A 69 2.75 36.63 -42.79
C GLY A 69 2.36 35.29 -43.40
N PRO A 70 3.04 34.19 -43.04
CA PRO A 70 2.66 32.87 -43.50
C PRO A 70 1.20 32.61 -43.13
N LYS A 71 0.40 32.20 -44.12
CA LYS A 71 -0.98 31.73 -43.89
C LYS A 71 -0.98 30.74 -42.72
N ALA A 72 -1.88 30.96 -41.77
CA ALA A 72 -2.16 29.99 -40.72
C ALA A 72 -2.34 28.60 -41.36
N PRO A 73 -1.79 27.53 -40.79
CA PRO A 73 -1.99 26.20 -41.33
C PRO A 73 -3.49 25.94 -41.36
N GLU A 74 -4.01 25.76 -42.58
CA GLU A 74 -5.36 25.36 -42.85
C GLU A 74 -5.63 24.11 -42.00
N ALA A 75 -6.69 24.16 -41.17
CA ALA A 75 -7.03 23.09 -40.25
C ALA A 75 -7.15 21.80 -41.07
N GLN A 76 -6.16 20.92 -40.92
CA GLN A 76 -6.13 19.64 -41.59
C GLN A 76 -7.39 18.91 -41.15
N ALA A 77 -8.32 18.70 -42.09
CA ALA A 77 -9.55 17.98 -41.81
C ALA A 77 -9.17 16.65 -41.18
N ASP A 78 -9.69 16.40 -39.96
CA ASP A 78 -9.52 15.14 -39.27
C ASP A 78 -9.87 14.02 -40.25
N SER A 79 -8.90 13.15 -40.50
CA SER A 79 -9.05 12.08 -41.47
C SER A 79 -10.31 11.29 -41.14
N LEU A 80 -11.17 10.97 -42.13
CA LEU A 80 -12.41 10.20 -41.90
C LEU A 80 -12.16 8.80 -41.32
N LEU A 81 -10.90 8.36 -41.29
CA LEU A 81 -10.42 7.11 -40.70
C LEU A 81 -9.74 7.30 -39.32
N ALA A 82 -9.68 8.53 -38.80
CA ALA A 82 -9.10 8.82 -37.50
C ALA A 82 -10.05 8.32 -36.40
N VAL A 83 -9.53 7.46 -35.51
CA VAL A 83 -10.32 6.96 -34.39
C VAL A 83 -10.51 8.09 -33.38
N SER A 84 -11.75 8.48 -33.11
CA SER A 84 -12.10 9.59 -32.21
C SER A 84 -11.72 9.35 -30.74
N ALA A 85 -11.34 8.12 -30.38
CA ALA A 85 -10.85 7.76 -29.07
C ALA A 85 -9.68 6.77 -29.20
N SER A 86 -8.66 6.90 -28.36
CA SER A 86 -7.55 5.96 -28.35
C SER A 86 -8.08 4.54 -28.03
N PRO A 87 -7.71 3.51 -28.81
CA PRO A 87 -7.97 2.11 -28.45
C PRO A 87 -7.12 1.65 -27.26
N ARG A 88 -6.30 2.54 -26.68
CA ARG A 88 -5.50 2.24 -25.50
C ARG A 88 -6.42 1.86 -24.33
N PRO A 89 -6.19 0.72 -23.67
CA PRO A 89 -6.96 0.34 -22.50
C PRO A 89 -6.90 1.45 -21.45
N VAL A 90 -8.06 1.93 -21.00
CA VAL A 90 -8.13 2.75 -19.80
C VAL A 90 -7.56 1.92 -18.65
N ALA A 91 -6.60 2.48 -17.92
CA ALA A 91 -6.00 1.80 -16.79
C ALA A 91 -7.09 1.47 -15.77
N ARG A 92 -7.51 0.20 -15.71
CA ARG A 92 -8.41 -0.27 -14.66
C ARG A 92 -7.62 -0.24 -13.36
N ARG A 93 -8.17 0.41 -12.33
CA ARG A 93 -7.63 0.30 -10.97
C ARG A 93 -7.93 -1.11 -10.47
N VAL A 94 -6.95 -1.99 -10.62
CA VAL A 94 -7.00 -3.34 -10.05
C VAL A 94 -6.87 -3.21 -8.53
N ILE A 95 -7.75 -3.88 -7.80
CA ILE A 95 -7.64 -3.97 -6.33
C ILE A 95 -6.38 -4.78 -6.04
N PRO A 96 -5.39 -4.22 -5.30
CA PRO A 96 -4.16 -4.93 -5.03
C PRO A 96 -4.40 -6.20 -4.20
N GLU A 97 -3.50 -7.17 -4.35
CA GLU A 97 -3.54 -8.41 -3.59
C GLU A 97 -3.51 -8.13 -2.08
N ALA A 98 -4.49 -8.70 -1.39
CA ALA A 98 -4.61 -8.67 0.06
C ALA A 98 -4.69 -10.11 0.56
N ARG A 99 -4.03 -10.41 1.66
CA ARG A 99 -3.85 -11.78 2.17
C ARG A 99 -5.16 -12.51 2.46
N TRP A 100 -6.22 -11.78 2.77
CA TRP A 100 -7.55 -12.34 3.00
C TRP A 100 -8.28 -12.74 1.70
N GLY A 101 -7.73 -12.42 0.53
CA GLY A 101 -8.28 -12.75 -0.79
C GLY A 101 -9.50 -11.91 -1.21
N THR A 102 -10.22 -12.34 -2.24
CA THR A 102 -11.40 -11.62 -2.77
C THR A 102 -12.73 -12.30 -2.47
N GLY A 103 -12.72 -13.53 -1.96
CA GLY A 103 -13.92 -14.31 -1.65
C GLY A 103 -14.75 -13.75 -0.49
N ALA A 104 -16.00 -14.21 -0.36
CA ALA A 104 -16.89 -13.92 0.76
C ALA A 104 -17.06 -12.41 1.11
N GLY A 105 -17.12 -11.55 0.10
CA GLY A 105 -17.29 -10.10 0.29
C GLY A 105 -16.04 -9.36 0.79
N ARG A 106 -14.88 -10.02 0.85
CA ARG A 106 -13.62 -9.41 1.34
C ARG A 106 -13.06 -8.35 0.39
N THR A 107 -13.54 -8.31 -0.85
CA THR A 107 -13.33 -7.17 -1.75
C THR A 107 -13.74 -5.84 -1.10
N ASP A 108 -14.85 -5.80 -0.36
CA ASP A 108 -15.31 -4.59 0.33
C ASP A 108 -14.39 -4.17 1.48
N TRP A 109 -13.65 -5.11 2.05
CA TRP A 109 -12.65 -4.83 3.08
C TRP A 109 -11.45 -4.12 2.44
N SER A 110 -10.96 -4.64 1.31
CA SER A 110 -9.90 -4.00 0.54
C SER A 110 -10.29 -2.59 0.09
N LEU A 111 -11.52 -2.43 -0.43
CA LEU A 111 -12.03 -1.11 -0.82
C LEU A 111 -12.17 -0.16 0.37
N SER A 112 -12.58 -0.65 1.55
CA SER A 112 -12.64 0.16 2.77
C SER A 112 -11.25 0.68 3.18
N VAL A 113 -10.24 -0.19 3.16
CA VAL A 113 -8.85 0.18 3.47
C VAL A 113 -8.30 1.18 2.45
N LEU A 114 -8.50 0.94 1.16
CA LEU A 114 -8.09 1.86 0.09
C LEU A 114 -8.78 3.23 0.23
N SER A 115 -10.07 3.26 0.58
CA SER A 115 -10.80 4.50 0.87
C SER A 115 -10.18 5.23 2.07
N ALA A 116 -9.90 4.52 3.17
CA ALA A 116 -9.26 5.10 4.34
C ALA A 116 -7.88 5.68 4.02
N LEU A 117 -7.06 4.98 3.23
CA LEU A 117 -5.74 5.43 2.76
C LEU A 117 -5.77 6.69 1.88
N ARG A 118 -6.93 6.99 1.27
CA ARG A 118 -7.14 8.21 0.48
C ARG A 118 -7.76 9.34 1.28
N GLY A 119 -8.31 9.06 2.46
CA GLY A 119 -8.89 10.05 3.36
C GLY A 119 -8.17 10.13 4.71
N PRO A 120 -8.75 9.55 5.78
CA PRO A 120 -8.26 9.70 7.16
C PRO A 120 -6.84 9.16 7.38
N ALA A 121 -6.40 8.17 6.60
CA ALA A 121 -5.11 7.51 6.73
C ALA A 121 -4.10 7.91 5.64
N ARG A 122 -4.32 9.03 4.95
CA ARG A 122 -3.46 9.52 3.84
C ARG A 122 -1.98 9.71 4.17
N ALA A 123 -1.65 9.85 5.46
CA ALA A 123 -0.28 9.98 5.92
C ALA A 123 0.54 8.68 5.74
N LEU A 124 -0.11 7.51 5.78
CA LEU A 124 0.56 6.22 5.64
C LEU A 124 1.29 6.09 4.31
N PRO A 125 0.64 6.18 3.12
CA PRO A 125 1.34 6.08 1.84
C PRO A 125 2.21 7.30 1.50
N ALA A 126 2.03 8.42 2.20
CA ALA A 126 2.86 9.61 2.05
C ALA A 126 4.19 9.52 2.82
N THR A 127 4.26 8.69 3.86
CA THR A 127 5.44 8.53 4.70
C THR A 127 6.34 7.43 4.13
N VAL A 128 7.66 7.59 4.25
CA VAL A 128 8.63 6.51 4.01
C VAL A 128 9.20 6.11 5.38
N PRO A 129 8.71 5.02 6.00
CA PRO A 129 9.19 4.58 7.30
C PRO A 129 10.67 4.19 7.26
N ALA A 130 11.43 4.44 8.33
CA ALA A 130 12.87 4.17 8.38
C ALA A 130 13.20 2.66 8.24
N ASP A 131 12.32 1.79 8.71
CA ASP A 131 12.42 0.33 8.64
C ASP A 131 11.79 -0.27 7.37
N ILE A 132 11.30 0.55 6.44
CA ILE A 132 10.53 0.08 5.28
C ILE A 132 11.28 -0.92 4.41
N ALA A 133 12.61 -0.82 4.30
CA ALA A 133 13.41 -1.76 3.52
C ALA A 133 13.30 -3.22 4.02
N GLN A 134 12.99 -3.40 5.31
CA GLN A 134 12.76 -4.71 5.90
C GLN A 134 11.39 -5.28 5.47
N TRP A 135 10.39 -4.41 5.28
CA TRP A 135 9.01 -4.80 4.95
C TRP A 135 8.72 -4.84 3.44
N CYS A 136 9.29 -3.91 2.69
CA CYS A 136 9.00 -3.65 1.28
C CYS A 136 10.15 -2.85 0.62
N PRO A 137 11.21 -3.51 0.10
CA PRO A 137 12.39 -2.84 -0.45
C PRO A 137 12.09 -1.82 -1.57
N ALA A 138 11.12 -2.11 -2.44
CA ALA A 138 10.76 -1.21 -3.55
C ALA A 138 9.99 0.05 -3.13
N TYR A 139 9.48 0.10 -1.89
CA TYR A 139 8.55 1.15 -1.41
C TYR A 139 9.04 2.59 -1.59
N PRO A 140 10.32 2.95 -1.31
CA PRO A 140 10.77 4.34 -1.45
C PRO A 140 10.59 4.87 -2.88
N SER A 141 10.79 4.00 -3.89
CA SER A 141 10.62 4.33 -5.31
C SER A 141 9.21 4.05 -5.86
N ALA A 142 8.32 3.49 -5.02
CA ALA A 142 7.01 3.04 -5.45
C ALA A 142 6.04 4.22 -5.67
N SER A 143 5.14 4.06 -6.63
CA SER A 143 4.04 5.00 -6.88
C SER A 143 3.08 5.07 -5.70
N ARG A 144 2.23 6.10 -5.67
CA ARG A 144 1.20 6.25 -4.64
C ARG A 144 0.31 5.00 -4.52
N ASP A 145 -0.16 4.47 -5.64
CA ASP A 145 -1.02 3.28 -5.67
C ASP A 145 -0.29 2.02 -5.15
N GLN A 146 1.00 1.87 -5.44
CA GLN A 146 1.82 0.77 -4.92
C GLN A 146 2.06 0.89 -3.41
N ARG A 147 2.24 2.12 -2.90
CA ARG A 147 2.33 2.37 -1.46
C ARG A 147 1.02 2.09 -0.74
N GLU A 148 -0.12 2.41 -1.36
CA GLU A 148 -1.45 2.02 -0.87
C GLU A 148 -1.62 0.49 -0.85
N ALA A 149 -1.16 -0.20 -1.90
CA ALA A 149 -1.15 -1.65 -1.98
C ALA A 149 -0.37 -2.31 -0.83
N PHE A 150 0.81 -1.77 -0.50
CA PHE A 150 1.59 -2.24 0.66
C PHE A 150 0.81 -2.13 1.96
N TRP A 151 0.18 -0.99 2.25
CA TRP A 151 -0.55 -0.81 3.50
C TRP A 151 -1.80 -1.70 3.58
N LEU A 152 -2.51 -1.88 2.46
CA LEU A 152 -3.58 -2.86 2.34
C LEU A 152 -3.06 -4.28 2.67
N GLY A 153 -1.93 -4.64 2.05
CA GLY A 153 -1.28 -5.92 2.26
C GLY A 153 -0.88 -6.14 3.73
N LEU A 154 -0.18 -5.19 4.33
CA LEU A 154 0.26 -5.27 5.73
C LEU A 154 -0.92 -5.47 6.69
N VAL A 155 -2.00 -4.69 6.54
CA VAL A 155 -3.19 -4.78 7.38
C VAL A 155 -3.92 -6.11 7.18
N SER A 156 -3.91 -6.64 5.96
CA SER A 156 -4.48 -7.96 5.70
C SER A 156 -3.70 -9.11 6.31
N ALA A 157 -2.36 -8.98 6.36
CA ALA A 157 -1.49 -9.91 7.06
C ALA A 157 -1.65 -9.80 8.59
N LEU A 158 -1.81 -8.58 9.11
CA LEU A 158 -2.09 -8.34 10.53
C LEU A 158 -3.43 -8.95 10.95
N ALA A 159 -4.50 -8.73 10.18
CA ALA A 159 -5.82 -9.26 10.48
C ALA A 159 -5.85 -10.80 10.58
N LYS A 160 -4.95 -11.49 9.86
CA LYS A 160 -4.76 -12.94 10.02
C LYS A 160 -4.32 -13.29 11.44
N HIS A 161 -3.36 -12.54 11.99
CA HIS A 161 -2.76 -12.80 13.30
C HIS A 161 -3.58 -12.29 14.48
N GLU A 162 -4.48 -11.34 14.22
CA GLU A 162 -5.41 -10.78 15.21
C GLU A 162 -6.71 -11.56 15.31
N SER A 163 -7.30 -11.97 14.18
CA SER A 163 -8.65 -12.53 14.16
C SER A 163 -8.84 -13.74 13.25
N THR A 164 -7.81 -14.18 12.53
CA THR A 164 -7.93 -15.16 11.43
C THR A 164 -9.00 -14.71 10.42
N TRP A 165 -9.06 -13.39 10.16
CA TRP A 165 -10.04 -12.76 9.27
C TRP A 165 -11.51 -12.94 9.69
N ARG A 166 -11.77 -13.04 10.99
CA ARG A 166 -13.14 -13.14 11.53
C ARG A 166 -13.61 -11.76 12.02
N PRO A 167 -14.58 -11.13 11.33
CA PRO A 167 -15.00 -9.77 11.67
C PRO A 167 -15.74 -9.66 13.00
N THR A 168 -16.31 -10.76 13.49
CA THR A 168 -17.01 -10.83 14.78
C THR A 168 -16.14 -11.36 15.92
N ALA A 169 -14.83 -11.55 15.69
CA ALA A 169 -13.92 -12.04 16.72
C ALA A 169 -13.87 -11.10 17.92
N VAL A 170 -13.89 -11.67 19.13
CA VAL A 170 -13.70 -10.95 20.38
C VAL A 170 -12.60 -11.65 21.17
N GLY A 171 -11.55 -10.92 21.52
CA GLY A 171 -10.36 -11.43 22.22
C GLY A 171 -10.09 -10.74 23.55
N GLY A 172 -9.05 -11.20 24.25
CA GLY A 172 -8.62 -10.65 25.54
C GLY A 172 -9.73 -10.56 26.59
N GLY A 173 -10.47 -11.65 26.79
CA GLY A 173 -11.53 -11.72 27.80
C GLY A 173 -12.78 -10.88 27.47
N GLY A 174 -13.03 -10.54 26.21
CA GLY A 174 -14.22 -9.79 25.80
C GLY A 174 -13.96 -8.34 25.39
N GLN A 175 -12.71 -7.88 25.45
CA GLN A 175 -12.37 -6.45 25.35
C GLN A 175 -12.06 -5.98 23.93
N TRP A 176 -11.36 -6.81 23.15
CA TRP A 176 -10.82 -6.43 21.84
C TRP A 176 -11.70 -7.01 20.74
N VAL A 177 -12.07 -6.19 19.75
CA VAL A 177 -13.16 -6.54 18.83
C VAL A 177 -12.76 -6.42 17.37
N GLY A 178 -13.20 -7.39 16.59
CA GLY A 178 -13.20 -7.40 15.13
C GLY A 178 -11.87 -7.78 14.51
N LEU A 179 -11.73 -7.44 13.22
CA LEU A 179 -10.62 -7.89 12.36
C LEU A 179 -9.24 -7.54 12.92
N LEU A 180 -9.12 -6.33 13.48
CA LEU A 180 -7.89 -5.77 14.02
C LEU A 180 -7.87 -5.72 15.54
N GLN A 181 -8.81 -6.42 16.20
CA GLN A 181 -8.90 -6.53 17.66
C GLN A 181 -8.74 -5.17 18.34
N ILE A 182 -9.68 -4.26 18.11
CA ILE A 182 -9.64 -2.88 18.63
C ILE A 182 -10.49 -2.78 19.90
N LEU A 183 -9.96 -2.11 20.93
CA LEU A 183 -10.72 -1.76 22.14
C LEU A 183 -11.66 -0.58 21.86
N PRO A 184 -12.95 -0.63 22.26
CA PRO A 184 -13.88 0.49 22.06
C PRO A 184 -13.39 1.83 22.63
N ALA A 185 -12.70 1.81 23.77
CA ALA A 185 -12.12 3.00 24.38
C ALA A 185 -11.03 3.63 23.50
N THR A 186 -10.14 2.81 22.92
CA THR A 186 -9.13 3.26 21.95
C THR A 186 -9.81 3.86 20.73
N ALA A 187 -10.83 3.19 20.17
CA ALA A 187 -11.54 3.70 19.00
C ALA A 187 -12.16 5.09 19.26
N ARG A 188 -12.72 5.32 20.46
CA ARG A 188 -13.20 6.65 20.89
C ARG A 188 -12.06 7.66 21.01
N GLY A 189 -10.96 7.29 21.66
CA GLY A 189 -9.80 8.16 21.84
C GLY A 189 -9.18 8.64 20.53
N TYR A 190 -9.22 7.81 19.48
CA TYR A 190 -8.77 8.18 18.14
C TYR A 190 -9.86 8.84 17.28
N GLY A 191 -11.07 9.02 17.81
CA GLY A 191 -12.19 9.65 17.10
C GLY A 191 -12.71 8.80 15.93
N CYS A 192 -12.71 7.48 16.07
CA CYS A 192 -13.30 6.57 15.10
C CYS A 192 -14.83 6.66 15.08
N GLU A 193 -15.42 6.21 13.97
CA GLU A 193 -16.88 6.08 13.81
C GLU A 193 -17.42 4.90 14.62
N ALA A 194 -16.78 3.73 14.54
CA ALA A 194 -17.10 2.60 15.42
C ALA A 194 -16.60 2.86 16.84
N ARG A 195 -17.52 3.22 17.74
CA ARG A 195 -17.24 3.61 19.15
C ARG A 195 -17.67 2.58 20.19
N SER A 196 -18.31 1.49 19.76
CA SER A 196 -18.81 0.40 20.61
C SER A 196 -18.28 -0.95 20.13
N ALA A 197 -18.39 -1.97 20.99
CA ALA A 197 -18.03 -3.34 20.63
C ALA A 197 -18.83 -3.82 19.41
N GLU A 198 -20.15 -3.58 19.39
CA GLU A 198 -21.00 -3.99 18.27
C GLU A 198 -20.60 -3.30 16.96
N ALA A 199 -20.37 -1.98 16.99
CA ALA A 199 -19.94 -1.26 15.79
C ALA A 199 -18.57 -1.74 15.27
N LEU A 200 -17.68 -2.18 16.16
CA LEU A 200 -16.37 -2.73 15.79
C LEU A 200 -16.44 -4.13 15.18
N LYS A 201 -17.57 -4.83 15.24
CA LYS A 201 -17.79 -6.06 14.48
C LYS A 201 -18.04 -5.79 12.99
N ASN A 202 -18.38 -4.55 12.62
CA ASN A 202 -18.45 -4.17 11.21
C ASN A 202 -17.02 -4.10 10.64
N PRO A 203 -16.66 -4.94 9.66
CA PRO A 203 -15.30 -5.00 9.15
C PRO A 203 -14.84 -3.68 8.50
N ARG A 204 -15.75 -2.95 7.84
CA ARG A 204 -15.40 -1.69 7.17
C ARG A 204 -15.03 -0.62 8.20
N LEU A 205 -15.84 -0.48 9.26
CA LEU A 205 -15.58 0.48 10.34
C LEU A 205 -14.35 0.10 11.17
N ASN A 206 -14.17 -1.20 11.44
CA ASN A 206 -13.01 -1.72 12.17
C ASN A 206 -11.70 -1.42 11.43
N LEU A 207 -11.65 -1.77 10.13
CA LEU A 207 -10.47 -1.50 9.28
C LEU A 207 -10.22 0.00 9.14
N ALA A 208 -11.25 0.81 8.87
CA ALA A 208 -11.10 2.26 8.79
C ALA A 208 -10.54 2.87 10.10
N CYS A 209 -10.99 2.38 11.25
CA CYS A 209 -10.47 2.80 12.55
C CYS A 209 -9.00 2.39 12.73
N GLY A 210 -8.65 1.14 12.41
CA GLY A 210 -7.26 0.67 12.46
C GLY A 210 -6.33 1.49 11.56
N MET A 211 -6.74 1.78 10.32
CA MET A 211 -5.98 2.64 9.41
C MET A 211 -5.76 4.04 9.99
N ARG A 212 -6.76 4.62 10.65
CA ARG A 212 -6.65 5.93 11.31
C ARG A 212 -5.66 5.92 12.47
N ILE A 213 -5.70 4.88 13.31
CA ILE A 213 -4.77 4.68 14.43
C ILE A 213 -3.33 4.55 13.87
N MET A 214 -3.11 3.65 12.91
CA MET A 214 -1.80 3.47 12.26
C MET A 214 -1.27 4.76 11.65
N ALA A 215 -2.13 5.53 10.97
CA ALA A 215 -1.72 6.80 10.37
C ALA A 215 -1.21 7.81 11.41
N ARG A 216 -1.79 7.79 12.62
CA ARG A 216 -1.33 8.64 13.73
C ARG A 216 0.02 8.15 14.27
N THR A 217 0.16 6.86 14.55
CA THR A 217 1.36 6.31 15.19
C THR A 217 2.55 6.24 14.24
N VAL A 218 2.37 5.81 12.99
CA VAL A 218 3.44 5.78 11.98
C VAL A 218 3.91 7.20 11.66
N LYS A 219 2.99 8.17 11.55
CA LYS A 219 3.40 9.58 11.34
C LYS A 219 4.17 10.14 12.53
N ARG A 220 3.77 9.79 13.75
CA ARG A 220 4.47 10.19 14.99
C ARG A 220 5.85 9.55 15.07
N ASP A 221 5.97 8.29 14.69
CA ASP A 221 7.12 7.47 15.04
C ASP A 221 8.12 7.25 13.89
N GLY A 222 7.70 7.42 12.65
CA GLY A 222 8.55 7.26 11.46
C GLY A 222 8.93 5.81 11.15
N VAL A 223 8.28 4.83 11.76
CA VAL A 223 8.56 3.38 11.59
C VAL A 223 7.27 2.59 11.43
N ILE A 224 7.36 1.39 10.86
CA ILE A 224 6.30 0.38 10.91
C ILE A 224 6.35 -0.35 12.25
N SER A 225 7.52 -0.84 12.66
CA SER A 225 7.70 -1.58 13.89
C SER A 225 9.13 -1.51 14.40
N HIS A 226 9.35 -0.72 15.45
CA HIS A 226 10.62 -0.65 16.15
C HIS A 226 10.39 -0.24 17.61
N ASN A 227 10.85 -1.04 18.59
CA ASN A 227 10.75 -0.74 20.03
C ASN A 227 9.37 -0.19 20.48
N MET A 228 8.28 -0.92 20.20
CA MET A 228 6.89 -0.51 20.54
C MET A 228 6.39 0.76 19.81
N ARG A 229 7.03 1.15 18.70
CA ARG A 229 6.67 2.34 17.92
C ARG A 229 6.09 1.98 16.55
N GLY A 230 5.37 2.92 15.95
CA GLY A 230 4.71 2.75 14.68
C GLY A 230 3.41 1.96 14.82
N VAL A 231 3.19 1.00 13.92
CA VAL A 231 2.09 0.03 14.04
C VAL A 231 2.28 -0.82 15.31
N ALA A 232 3.51 -1.14 15.69
CA ALA A 232 3.77 -1.91 16.91
C ALA A 232 3.40 -1.20 18.22
N ALA A 233 2.93 0.05 18.19
CA ALA A 233 2.44 0.74 19.39
C ALA A 233 1.09 0.19 19.88
N ASP A 234 0.25 -0.31 18.98
CA ASP A 234 -1.11 -0.75 19.31
C ASP A 234 -1.36 -2.24 19.01
N TRP A 235 -0.53 -2.90 18.20
CA TRP A 235 -0.78 -4.27 17.74
C TRP A 235 0.25 -5.30 18.19
N GLY A 236 -0.21 -6.24 19.03
CA GLY A 236 0.59 -7.30 19.65
C GLY A 236 1.37 -8.23 18.69
N PRO A 237 0.85 -8.63 17.52
CA PRO A 237 1.55 -9.48 16.56
C PRO A 237 2.92 -8.96 16.13
N PHE A 238 3.17 -7.66 16.19
CA PHE A 238 4.47 -7.08 15.88
C PHE A 238 5.54 -7.38 16.93
N HIS A 239 5.18 -7.85 18.13
CA HIS A 239 6.13 -8.24 19.18
C HIS A 239 6.51 -9.72 19.13
N SER A 240 5.67 -10.56 18.51
CA SER A 240 6.03 -11.96 18.27
C SER A 240 6.95 -12.06 17.05
N ARG A 241 8.17 -12.60 17.24
CA ARG A 241 9.13 -12.82 16.15
C ARG A 241 8.50 -13.61 15.01
N SER A 242 7.88 -14.75 15.31
CA SER A 242 7.26 -15.62 14.31
C SER A 242 6.14 -14.91 13.52
N LYS A 243 5.22 -14.20 14.21
CA LYS A 243 4.13 -13.49 13.52
C LYS A 243 4.66 -12.32 12.69
N ARG A 244 5.63 -11.56 13.21
CA ARG A 244 6.27 -10.46 12.50
C ARG A 244 6.99 -10.96 11.24
N GLU A 245 7.77 -12.03 11.34
CA GLU A 245 8.46 -12.66 10.21
C GLU A 245 7.47 -13.16 9.15
N ASP A 246 6.35 -13.78 9.55
CA ASP A 246 5.30 -14.21 8.62
C ASP A 246 4.63 -13.03 7.89
N MET A 247 4.36 -11.92 8.59
CA MET A 247 3.83 -10.71 7.95
C MET A 247 4.85 -10.10 6.97
N MET A 248 6.11 -9.98 7.37
CA MET A 248 7.19 -9.46 6.52
C MET A 248 7.40 -10.34 5.29
N ALA A 249 7.45 -11.66 5.46
CA ALA A 249 7.60 -12.60 4.36
C ALA A 249 6.47 -12.44 3.35
N TRP A 250 5.22 -12.32 3.82
CA TRP A 250 4.07 -12.12 2.95
C TRP A 250 4.10 -10.77 2.24
N THR A 251 4.43 -9.65 2.91
CA THR A 251 4.47 -8.34 2.22
C THR A 251 5.61 -8.26 1.21
N ARG A 252 6.77 -8.86 1.53
CA ARG A 252 7.95 -8.86 0.63
C ARG A 252 7.74 -9.68 -0.63
N SER A 253 6.89 -10.69 -0.61
CA SER A 253 6.63 -11.54 -1.78
C SER A 253 5.72 -10.88 -2.83
N GLN A 254 5.17 -9.70 -2.54
CA GLN A 254 4.21 -9.04 -3.43
C GLN A 254 4.93 -8.24 -4.53
N ASP A 255 4.34 -8.18 -5.73
CA ASP A 255 4.92 -7.49 -6.90
C ASP A 255 5.22 -6.01 -6.68
N TYR A 256 4.44 -5.36 -5.83
CA TYR A 256 4.63 -3.97 -5.44
C TYR A 256 5.79 -3.76 -4.44
N CYS A 257 6.33 -4.83 -3.84
CA CYS A 257 7.48 -4.80 -2.95
C CYS A 257 8.76 -5.39 -3.55
N SER A 258 8.63 -6.27 -4.55
CA SER A 258 9.75 -6.80 -5.34
C SER A 258 10.22 -5.83 -6.44
N GLY A 259 9.42 -4.83 -6.79
CA GLY A 259 9.71 -3.88 -7.86
C GLY A 259 9.32 -4.39 -9.26
N LEU A 260 8.75 -5.59 -9.36
CA LEU A 260 8.31 -6.20 -10.62
C LEU A 260 7.26 -5.35 -11.35
N ALA A 261 6.36 -4.70 -10.60
CA ALA A 261 5.34 -3.83 -11.19
C ALA A 261 5.94 -2.61 -11.92
N ARG A 262 7.17 -2.18 -11.59
CA ARG A 262 7.88 -1.13 -12.32
C ARG A 262 8.53 -1.67 -13.59
N SER A 263 9.18 -2.83 -13.52
CA SER A 263 9.93 -3.40 -14.67
C SER A 263 9.01 -3.84 -15.81
N LEU A 264 7.78 -4.28 -15.50
CA LEU A 264 6.80 -4.70 -16.51
C LEU A 264 6.01 -3.55 -17.13
N ARG A 265 6.10 -2.31 -16.59
CA ARG A 265 5.37 -1.17 -17.14
C ARG A 265 6.08 -0.65 -18.40
N PRO A 266 5.43 -0.63 -19.58
CA PRO A 266 6.00 -0.01 -20.77
C PRO A 266 6.33 1.47 -20.49
N VAL A 267 7.57 1.86 -20.73
CA VAL A 267 8.01 3.26 -20.63
C VAL A 267 7.35 4.04 -21.77
N ALA A 268 6.83 5.24 -21.47
CA ALA A 268 6.29 6.11 -22.52
C ALA A 268 7.41 6.42 -23.53
N ARG A 269 7.06 6.41 -24.82
CA ARG A 269 8.00 6.82 -25.87
C ARG A 269 8.44 8.26 -25.60
N PRO A 270 9.75 8.57 -25.58
CA PRO A 270 10.24 9.93 -25.42
C PRO A 270 9.65 10.89 -26.47
N GLU A 271 9.24 12.08 -26.04
CA GLU A 271 8.63 13.09 -26.93
C GLU A 271 9.56 13.52 -28.07
N ALA A 272 10.88 13.45 -27.86
CA ALA A 272 11.89 13.74 -28.88
C ALA A 272 11.79 12.82 -30.13
N LEU A 273 11.31 11.58 -29.97
CA LEU A 273 11.07 10.67 -31.11
C LEU A 273 9.76 11.00 -31.86
N THR A 274 8.86 11.75 -31.25
CA THR A 274 7.60 12.20 -31.88
C THR A 274 7.85 13.39 -32.80
N ILE A 275 8.78 14.29 -32.44
CA ILE A 275 9.11 15.49 -33.24
C ILE A 275 9.89 15.13 -34.51
N MET A 276 10.71 14.08 -34.47
CA MET A 276 11.47 13.58 -35.65
C MET A 276 10.62 12.75 -36.62
N ALA A 277 9.38 12.39 -36.25
CA ALA A 277 8.45 11.64 -37.10
C ALA A 277 7.58 12.55 -38.01
N GLY A 278 7.90 13.85 -38.09
CA GLY A 278 7.35 14.77 -39.08
C GLY A 278 7.94 14.63 -40.50
N GLY A 279 8.85 13.68 -40.71
CA GLY A 279 9.29 13.26 -42.06
C GLY A 279 8.24 12.40 -42.75
N PRO A 280 8.28 12.27 -44.10
CA PRO A 280 7.26 11.52 -44.85
C PRO A 280 7.09 10.13 -44.25
N SER A 281 5.85 9.85 -43.84
CA SER A 281 5.40 8.57 -43.28
C SER A 281 5.82 7.43 -44.20
N THR A 282 6.94 6.77 -43.91
CA THR A 282 7.17 5.42 -44.40
C THR A 282 6.17 4.54 -43.65
N ARG A 283 4.97 4.40 -44.23
CA ARG A 283 3.98 3.40 -43.81
C ARG A 283 4.72 2.10 -43.52
N PRO A 284 4.54 1.49 -42.34
CA PRO A 284 4.88 0.08 -42.17
C PRO A 284 4.15 -0.67 -43.28
N LEU A 285 4.89 -1.42 -44.09
CA LEU A 285 4.29 -2.28 -45.11
C LEU A 285 3.19 -3.11 -44.44
N ALA A 286 2.01 -3.09 -45.05
CA ALA A 286 0.91 -3.91 -44.63
C ALA A 286 1.40 -5.35 -44.43
N ARG A 287 0.94 -5.95 -43.32
CA ARG A 287 0.98 -7.37 -42.97
C ARG A 287 1.41 -8.28 -44.13
N PRO A 288 2.44 -9.15 -43.98
CA PRO A 288 2.73 -10.12 -45.03
C PRO A 288 1.44 -10.90 -45.34
N LYS A 289 1.15 -11.07 -46.64
CA LYS A 289 0.02 -11.83 -47.15
C LYS A 289 -0.12 -13.11 -46.32
N GLN A 290 -1.38 -13.43 -45.98
CA GLN A 290 -1.76 -14.69 -45.38
C GLN A 290 -1.02 -15.82 -46.11
N LEU A 291 -0.15 -16.55 -45.40
CA LEU A 291 0.56 -17.68 -45.96
C LEU A 291 -0.48 -18.64 -46.53
N ASP A 292 -0.37 -18.91 -47.83
CA ASP A 292 -1.28 -19.79 -48.52
C ASP A 292 -1.31 -21.16 -47.83
N ALA A 293 -2.49 -21.77 -47.84
CA ALA A 293 -2.85 -22.97 -47.07
C ALA A 293 -1.93 -24.21 -47.18
N PRO A 294 -1.07 -24.44 -48.20
CA PRO A 294 -0.17 -25.60 -48.16
C PRO A 294 0.92 -25.52 -47.07
N TYR A 295 1.39 -24.33 -46.67
CA TYR A 295 2.49 -24.22 -45.69
C TYR A 295 2.02 -24.50 -44.24
N ALA A 296 0.77 -24.16 -43.91
CA ALA A 296 0.21 -24.41 -42.59
C ALA A 296 -0.03 -25.91 -42.30
N ARG A 297 -0.16 -26.75 -43.35
CA ARG A 297 -0.35 -28.19 -43.19
C ARG A 297 0.92 -28.95 -42.85
N GLU A 298 2.10 -28.43 -43.23
CA GLU A 298 3.38 -29.07 -42.94
C GLU A 298 3.78 -28.93 -41.45
N ILE A 299 3.43 -27.79 -40.82
CA ILE A 299 3.72 -27.54 -39.40
C ILE A 299 2.78 -28.34 -38.47
N ILE A 300 1.55 -28.64 -38.89
CA ILE A 300 0.59 -29.40 -38.07
C ILE A 300 0.87 -30.93 -38.14
N ALA A 301 1.55 -31.41 -39.19
CA ALA A 301 1.83 -32.83 -39.39
C ALA A 301 3.03 -33.35 -38.57
N THR A 302 3.90 -32.49 -38.05
CA THR A 302 5.00 -32.88 -37.16
C THR A 302 4.59 -32.73 -35.70
N LYS A 303 3.88 -33.73 -35.17
CA LYS A 303 3.72 -33.92 -33.73
C LYS A 303 5.10 -33.94 -33.05
N GLY A 304 5.45 -32.83 -32.40
CA GLY A 304 6.29 -32.79 -31.20
C GLY A 304 7.56 -33.65 -31.21
N ARG A 305 8.46 -33.45 -32.17
CA ARG A 305 9.84 -33.92 -32.05
C ARG A 305 10.78 -32.71 -32.00
N VAL A 306 11.31 -32.47 -30.80
CA VAL A 306 12.43 -31.56 -30.58
C VAL A 306 13.58 -32.05 -31.48
N PRO A 307 14.19 -31.21 -32.34
CA PRO A 307 15.39 -31.63 -33.04
C PRO A 307 16.45 -31.94 -31.99
N ALA A 308 17.01 -33.15 -32.04
CA ALA A 308 18.07 -33.58 -31.15
C ALA A 308 19.16 -32.51 -31.14
N GLN A 309 19.56 -32.08 -29.94
CA GLN A 309 20.80 -31.34 -29.80
C GLN A 309 21.91 -32.24 -30.35
N GLU A 310 22.53 -31.78 -31.44
CA GLU A 310 23.83 -32.26 -31.89
C GLU A 310 24.77 -32.27 -30.67
N ASP A 311 25.21 -33.46 -30.30
CA ASP A 311 26.07 -33.74 -29.16
C ASP A 311 27.43 -33.06 -29.38
N ARG A 312 27.60 -31.86 -28.83
CA ARG A 312 28.92 -31.22 -28.72
C ARG A 312 29.60 -31.66 -27.43
N ARG A 313 30.00 -32.93 -27.43
CA ARG A 313 31.13 -33.53 -26.69
C ARG A 313 31.75 -34.48 -27.72
N THR A 314 33.01 -34.46 -28.10
CA THR A 314 34.26 -34.23 -27.38
C THR A 314 35.34 -34.34 -28.44
N SER A 315 36.17 -33.34 -28.63
CA SER A 315 37.54 -33.49 -29.15
C SER A 315 38.26 -32.15 -28.95
N TRP A 316 39.58 -32.21 -28.79
CA TRP A 316 40.49 -31.13 -28.38
C TRP A 316 40.69 -30.97 -26.87
N PHE A 317 41.11 -32.07 -26.23
CA PHE A 317 42.15 -31.99 -25.21
C PHE A 317 43.32 -32.88 -25.70
N ASP A 318 44.43 -32.24 -26.05
CA ASP A 318 45.70 -32.85 -26.44
C ASP A 318 46.63 -32.75 -25.23
N PRO A 319 47.07 -33.87 -24.61
CA PRO A 319 48.06 -33.84 -23.56
C PRO A 319 49.38 -34.46 -24.06
N ARG A 320 50.17 -33.67 -24.79
CA ARG A 320 51.64 -33.84 -24.89
C ARG A 320 52.33 -32.48 -25.02
N LEU A 321 52.43 -31.77 -23.91
CA LEU A 321 53.57 -30.92 -23.61
C LEU A 321 53.89 -31.13 -22.12
N ASP A 322 55.12 -31.59 -21.91
CA ASP A 322 55.87 -31.87 -20.68
C ASP A 322 55.47 -33.07 -19.79
#